data_AF-A0A7G9QNN1-F1
#
_entry.id   AF-A0A7G9QNN1-F1
#
_cell.length_a   1.000
_cell.length_b   1.000
_cell.length_c   1.000
_cell.angle_alpha   90.00
_cell.angle_beta   90.00
_cell.angle_gamma   90.00
#
_symmetry.space_group_name_H-M   'P 1'
#
loop_
_entity.id
_entity.type
_entity.pdbx_description
1 polymer ?
#
loop_
_entity_poly.entity_id
_entity_poly.type
_entity_poly.pdbx_seq_one_letter_code
_entity_poly.pdbx_strand_id
1 'polypeptide(L)'
;MQQKLLFLFGEFDNQLRKQKCSAGIKEMLLRGDWPTSPPLGFEIDRSKNKRQIVINAKGRLIRQAFEWKAYENVSNEVIRDRLAQRGLKLIHQRISEIFRNPFYCGLMVHNMLEGQVVVGNHEKLVSRELFLKVNGILDKISHGFSLNEENVHIPLKRFMFCAECEKPLSGYLNRKKNIYYYKCKTKACCNNKNADSLNSRFADILDFFKIDVAIDYIELLVEQVAATFNQLTQNKQADLLELENSHREIKRKVERLEERYIEEDLSQELYKKYHEKYSEEKKEIERNLLVLSSKSSNLVKCVRLAIEYATQLPLSWLSGDYHTKQQLQALLFPSGMSYDKKNDKVRTSEINLVFLYIAHFQQIMLKKERGIPELNLNYASFADSVAGSRIELPTSGL
;
A
#
# COMPACT_ATOMS: atom_id res chain seq x y z
N MET A 1 -22.13 -62.82 -19.09
CA MET A 1 -21.90 -62.32 -17.72
C MET A 1 -20.42 -62.17 -17.36
N GLN A 2 -19.53 -63.10 -17.75
CA GLN A 2 -18.10 -63.04 -17.43
C GLN A 2 -17.36 -61.77 -17.92
N GLN A 3 -17.62 -61.28 -19.14
CA GLN A 3 -16.99 -60.04 -19.65
C GLN A 3 -17.31 -58.79 -18.80
N LYS A 4 -18.58 -58.63 -18.38
CA LYS A 4 -18.99 -57.50 -17.53
C LYS A 4 -18.27 -57.52 -16.18
N LEU A 5 -18.05 -58.71 -15.63
CA LEU A 5 -17.32 -58.89 -14.38
C LEU A 5 -15.83 -58.53 -14.52
N LEU A 6 -15.19 -58.90 -15.63
CA LEU A 6 -13.81 -58.47 -15.91
C LEU A 6 -13.67 -56.94 -16.05
N PHE A 7 -14.62 -56.27 -16.71
CA PHE A 7 -14.63 -54.81 -16.79
C PHE A 7 -14.79 -54.16 -15.41
N LEU A 8 -15.69 -54.67 -14.57
CA LEU A 8 -15.86 -54.19 -13.20
C LEU A 8 -14.59 -54.36 -12.35
N PHE A 9 -13.88 -55.49 -12.48
CA PHE A 9 -12.59 -55.69 -11.80
C PHE A 9 -11.50 -54.74 -12.32
N GLY A 10 -11.45 -54.50 -13.63
CA GLY A 10 -10.52 -53.53 -14.23
C GLY A 10 -10.81 -52.09 -13.77
N GLU A 11 -12.07 -51.69 -13.71
CA GLU A 11 -12.49 -50.39 -13.16
C GLU A 11 -12.13 -50.26 -11.68
N PHE A 12 -12.35 -51.31 -10.89
CA PHE A 12 -12.01 -51.32 -9.47
C PHE A 12 -10.49 -51.20 -9.23
N ASP A 13 -9.66 -51.95 -9.97
CA ASP A 13 -8.20 -51.83 -9.88
C ASP A 13 -7.72 -50.43 -10.31
N ASN A 14 -8.30 -49.87 -11.38
CA ASN A 14 -8.01 -48.49 -11.79
C ASN A 14 -8.38 -47.46 -10.70
N GLN A 15 -9.52 -47.64 -10.02
CA GLN A 15 -9.91 -46.81 -8.89
C GLN A 15 -8.93 -46.93 -7.72
N LEU A 16 -8.51 -48.14 -7.37
CA LEU A 16 -7.52 -48.37 -6.30
C LEU A 16 -6.17 -47.73 -6.64
N ARG A 17 -5.68 -47.86 -7.86
CA ARG A 17 -4.44 -47.21 -8.32
C ARG A 17 -4.54 -45.70 -8.26
N LYS A 18 -5.68 -45.14 -8.66
CA LYS A 18 -5.95 -43.70 -8.59
C LYS A 18 -5.96 -43.21 -7.14
N GLN A 19 -6.56 -43.97 -6.22
CA GLN A 19 -6.56 -43.64 -4.79
C GLN A 19 -5.14 -43.66 -4.21
N LYS A 20 -4.35 -44.70 -4.49
CA LYS A 20 -2.95 -44.80 -4.04
C LYS A 20 -2.08 -43.66 -4.58
N CYS A 21 -2.21 -43.32 -5.86
CA CYS A 21 -1.48 -42.19 -6.44
C CYS A 21 -1.89 -40.86 -5.80
N SER A 22 -3.19 -40.63 -5.62
CA SER A 22 -3.71 -39.41 -4.99
C SER A 22 -3.21 -39.27 -3.55
N ALA A 23 -3.21 -40.37 -2.78
CA ALA A 23 -2.69 -40.40 -1.42
C ALA A 23 -1.19 -40.08 -1.37
N GLY A 24 -0.38 -40.68 -2.25
CA GLY A 24 1.05 -40.40 -2.32
C GLY A 24 1.37 -38.95 -2.70
N ILE A 25 0.60 -38.36 -3.63
CA ILE A 25 0.73 -36.94 -4.00
C ILE A 25 0.36 -36.04 -2.82
N LYS A 26 -0.73 -36.35 -2.11
CA LYS A 26 -1.17 -35.59 -0.92
C LYS A 26 -0.11 -35.62 0.17
N GLU A 27 0.45 -36.79 0.45
CA GLU A 27 1.52 -36.95 1.45
C GLU A 27 2.78 -36.16 1.08
N MET A 28 3.20 -36.20 -0.19
CA MET A 28 4.35 -35.44 -0.67
C MET A 28 4.13 -33.92 -0.50
N LEU A 29 2.94 -33.42 -0.83
CA LEU A 29 2.57 -32.02 -0.64
C LEU A 29 2.55 -31.63 0.84
N LEU A 30 2.02 -32.47 1.72
CA LEU A 30 1.98 -32.24 3.18
C LEU A 30 3.39 -32.18 3.79
N ARG A 31 4.35 -32.92 3.22
CA ARG A 31 5.78 -32.87 3.62
C ARG A 31 6.51 -31.62 3.12
N GLY A 32 5.88 -30.77 2.31
CA GLY A 32 6.51 -29.59 1.74
C GLY A 32 7.14 -29.79 0.36
N ASP A 33 6.98 -30.97 -0.25
CA ASP A 33 7.61 -31.31 -1.53
C ASP A 33 6.65 -31.16 -2.72
N TRP A 34 7.10 -30.48 -3.77
CA TRP A 34 6.28 -30.23 -4.95
C TRP A 34 6.32 -31.41 -5.95
N PRO A 35 5.21 -32.09 -6.26
CA PRO A 35 5.21 -33.37 -6.99
C PRO A 35 5.54 -33.24 -8.49
N THR A 36 5.18 -32.12 -9.12
CA THR A 36 5.26 -31.93 -10.58
C THR A 36 6.39 -30.99 -10.96
N SER A 37 6.46 -30.59 -12.24
CA SER A 37 7.38 -29.54 -12.69
C SER A 37 7.09 -28.23 -11.95
N PRO A 38 8.11 -27.53 -11.45
CA PRO A 38 7.89 -26.30 -10.72
C PRO A 38 7.42 -25.17 -11.65
N PRO A 39 6.79 -24.11 -11.09
CA PRO A 39 6.43 -22.92 -11.83
C PRO A 39 7.63 -22.25 -12.52
N LEU A 40 7.33 -21.36 -13.48
CA LEU A 40 8.33 -20.59 -14.21
C LEU A 40 9.25 -19.82 -13.25
N GLY A 41 10.55 -19.78 -13.53
CA GLY A 41 11.54 -19.12 -12.66
C GLY A 41 12.25 -20.07 -11.70
N PHE A 42 11.82 -21.34 -11.68
CA PHE A 42 12.46 -22.40 -10.92
C PHE A 42 12.91 -23.54 -11.84
N GLU A 43 13.87 -24.32 -11.36
CA GLU A 43 14.33 -25.55 -12.00
C GLU A 43 14.57 -26.64 -10.96
N ILE A 44 14.57 -27.90 -11.41
CA ILE A 44 14.83 -29.04 -10.54
C ILE A 44 16.32 -29.36 -10.62
N ASP A 45 17.02 -29.12 -9.53
CA ASP A 45 18.39 -29.60 -9.34
C ASP A 45 18.37 -31.03 -8.77
N ARG A 46 19.17 -31.91 -9.38
CA ARG A 46 19.39 -33.31 -8.95
C ARG A 46 20.84 -33.60 -8.58
N SER A 47 21.72 -32.61 -8.63
CA SER A 47 23.16 -32.75 -8.44
C SER A 47 23.57 -33.36 -7.08
N LYS A 48 22.75 -33.17 -6.04
CA LYS A 48 23.06 -33.58 -4.64
C LYS A 48 22.37 -34.88 -4.18
N ASN A 49 22.02 -35.79 -5.10
CA ASN A 49 21.24 -37.00 -4.77
C ASN A 49 19.88 -36.73 -4.09
N LYS A 50 19.42 -35.48 -4.10
CA LYS A 50 18.14 -35.01 -3.59
C LYS A 50 17.50 -34.12 -4.65
N ARG A 51 16.20 -34.28 -4.87
CA ARG A 51 15.41 -33.43 -5.76
C ARG A 51 15.16 -32.10 -5.07
N GLN A 52 15.82 -31.03 -5.52
CA GLN A 52 15.64 -29.68 -4.98
C GLN A 52 15.11 -28.74 -6.04
N ILE A 53 14.31 -27.75 -5.62
CA ILE A 53 13.76 -26.73 -6.51
C ILE A 53 14.49 -25.43 -6.21
N VAL A 54 15.26 -24.95 -7.19
CA VAL A 54 16.15 -23.79 -7.07
C VAL A 54 15.77 -22.70 -8.07
N ILE A 55 16.12 -21.46 -7.76
CA ILE A 55 15.82 -20.31 -8.62
C ILE A 55 16.75 -20.27 -9.83
N ASN A 56 16.18 -20.20 -11.04
CA ASN A 56 16.96 -20.05 -12.27
C ASN A 56 17.10 -18.59 -12.72
N ALA A 57 17.79 -18.35 -13.84
CA ALA A 57 18.00 -17.00 -14.37
C ALA A 57 16.69 -16.23 -14.64
N LYS A 58 15.65 -16.92 -15.12
CA LYS A 58 14.32 -16.31 -15.33
C LYS A 58 13.65 -15.95 -14.01
N GLY A 59 13.89 -16.72 -12.96
CA GLY A 59 13.38 -16.44 -11.62
C GLY A 59 13.90 -15.12 -11.06
N ARG A 60 15.17 -14.77 -11.33
CA ARG A 60 15.74 -13.46 -10.94
C ARG A 60 15.00 -12.29 -11.61
N LEU A 61 14.60 -12.44 -12.87
CA LEU A 61 13.79 -11.44 -13.57
C LEU A 61 12.36 -11.36 -13.00
N ILE A 62 11.76 -12.50 -12.66
CA ILE A 62 10.45 -12.53 -12.01
C ILE A 62 10.50 -11.85 -10.64
N ARG A 63 11.59 -12.03 -9.87
CA ARG A 63 11.77 -11.34 -8.59
C ARG A 63 11.76 -9.83 -8.75
N GLN A 64 12.48 -9.31 -9.74
CA GLN A 64 12.44 -7.89 -10.08
C GLN A 64 11.04 -7.42 -10.50
N ALA A 65 10.28 -8.26 -11.21
CA ALA A 65 8.90 -7.93 -11.57
C ALA A 65 8.00 -7.77 -10.33
N PHE A 66 8.17 -8.58 -9.28
CA PHE A 66 7.48 -8.40 -8.00
C PHE A 66 7.90 -7.08 -7.32
N GLU A 67 9.19 -6.75 -7.32
CA GLU A 67 9.72 -5.51 -6.74
C GLU A 67 9.19 -4.28 -7.48
N TRP A 68 9.22 -4.26 -8.81
CA TRP A 68 8.63 -3.19 -9.63
C TRP A 68 7.14 -3.02 -9.33
N LYS A 69 6.40 -4.13 -9.24
CA LYS A 69 4.97 -4.08 -8.94
C LYS A 69 4.69 -3.49 -7.56
N ALA A 70 5.52 -3.84 -6.57
CA ALA A 70 5.31 -3.46 -5.18
C ALA A 70 5.82 -2.05 -4.79
N TYR A 71 6.90 -1.59 -5.41
CA TYR A 71 7.57 -0.35 -5.04
C TYR A 71 7.37 0.77 -6.06
N GLU A 72 7.33 0.45 -7.36
CA GLU A 72 7.10 1.44 -8.42
C GLU A 72 5.63 1.55 -8.82
N ASN A 73 4.76 0.65 -8.33
CA ASN A 73 3.33 0.58 -8.63
C ASN A 73 3.00 0.57 -10.15
N VAL A 74 3.90 -0.01 -10.96
CA VAL A 74 3.75 -0.06 -12.41
C VAL A 74 2.66 -1.05 -12.87
N SER A 75 2.06 -0.78 -14.03
CA SER A 75 1.04 -1.65 -14.62
C SER A 75 1.63 -2.99 -15.09
N ASN A 76 0.78 -4.03 -15.20
CA ASN A 76 1.24 -5.35 -15.62
C ASN A 76 1.78 -5.36 -17.08
N GLU A 77 1.33 -4.40 -17.90
CA GLU A 77 1.81 -4.23 -19.28
C GLU A 77 3.21 -3.64 -19.31
N VAL A 78 3.49 -2.60 -18.52
CA VAL A 78 4.84 -2.04 -18.40
C VAL A 78 5.82 -3.09 -17.88
N ILE A 79 5.42 -3.90 -16.89
CA ILE A 79 6.24 -5.02 -16.40
C ILE A 79 6.51 -6.03 -17.50
N ARG A 80 5.49 -6.39 -18.30
CA ARG A 80 5.66 -7.31 -19.44
C ARG A 80 6.71 -6.80 -20.42
N ASP A 81 6.62 -5.52 -20.76
CA ASP A 81 7.47 -4.93 -21.78
C ASP A 81 8.93 -4.81 -21.25
N ARG A 82 9.11 -4.46 -19.97
CA ARG A 82 10.43 -4.50 -19.30
C ARG A 82 11.01 -5.92 -19.24
N LEU A 83 10.19 -6.93 -18.94
CA LEU A 83 10.63 -8.33 -18.96
C LEU A 83 11.01 -8.78 -20.36
N ALA A 84 10.25 -8.38 -21.38
CA ALA A 84 10.54 -8.68 -22.78
C ALA A 84 11.87 -8.08 -23.24
N GLN A 85 12.18 -6.84 -22.84
CA GLN A 85 13.48 -6.19 -23.09
C GLN A 85 14.64 -6.95 -22.42
N ARG A 86 14.39 -7.59 -21.27
CA ARG A 86 15.36 -8.43 -20.56
C ARG A 86 15.35 -9.91 -21.00
N GLY A 87 14.72 -10.22 -22.14
CA GLY A 87 14.73 -11.55 -22.74
C GLY A 87 13.66 -12.52 -22.23
N LEU A 88 12.72 -12.08 -21.39
CA LEU A 88 11.60 -12.89 -20.90
C LEU A 88 10.26 -12.39 -21.46
N LYS A 89 9.85 -12.93 -22.61
CA LYS A 89 8.56 -12.61 -23.23
C LYS A 89 7.44 -13.43 -22.59
N LEU A 90 6.43 -12.76 -22.04
CA LEU A 90 5.27 -13.38 -21.40
C LEU A 90 3.97 -12.80 -21.97
N ILE A 91 2.92 -13.63 -22.02
CA ILE A 91 1.56 -13.16 -22.32
C ILE A 91 0.93 -12.51 -21.08
N HIS A 92 -0.04 -11.62 -21.28
CA HIS A 92 -0.69 -10.87 -20.19
C HIS A 92 -1.26 -11.77 -19.09
N GLN A 93 -1.95 -12.85 -19.48
CA GLN A 93 -2.52 -13.84 -18.55
C GLN A 93 -1.44 -14.45 -17.64
N ARG A 94 -0.27 -14.76 -18.21
CA ARG A 94 0.81 -15.43 -17.50
C ARG A 94 1.42 -14.55 -16.40
N ILE A 95 1.50 -13.24 -16.62
CA ILE A 95 1.97 -12.29 -15.60
C ILE A 95 1.00 -12.23 -14.42
N SER A 96 -0.30 -12.17 -14.70
CA SER A 96 -1.33 -12.19 -13.66
C SER A 96 -1.30 -13.49 -12.84
N GLU A 97 -1.11 -14.63 -13.49
CA GLU A 97 -0.92 -15.93 -12.82
C GLU A 97 0.31 -15.95 -11.92
N ILE A 98 1.43 -15.39 -12.38
CA ILE A 98 2.69 -15.32 -11.61
C ILE A 98 2.46 -14.56 -10.30
N PHE A 99 1.86 -13.37 -10.37
CA PHE A 99 1.65 -12.53 -9.19
C PHE A 99 0.67 -13.12 -8.17
N ARG A 100 -0.28 -13.95 -8.63
CA ARG A 100 -1.26 -14.62 -7.77
C ARG A 100 -0.78 -15.93 -7.17
N ASN A 101 0.30 -16.52 -7.69
CA ASN A 101 0.72 -17.86 -7.30
C ASN A 101 1.54 -17.83 -6.00
N PRO A 102 1.04 -18.41 -4.89
CA PRO A 102 1.74 -18.41 -3.60
C PRO A 102 3.06 -19.19 -3.61
N PHE A 103 3.31 -20.01 -4.64
CA PHE A 103 4.56 -20.75 -4.79
C PHE A 103 5.77 -19.82 -4.76
N TYR A 104 5.68 -18.62 -5.32
CA TYR A 104 6.80 -17.66 -5.34
C TYR A 104 7.21 -17.15 -3.95
N CYS A 105 6.32 -17.21 -2.95
CA CYS A 105 6.63 -16.84 -1.56
C CYS A 105 6.87 -18.03 -0.62
N GLY A 106 6.98 -19.25 -1.17
CA GLY A 106 7.24 -20.47 -0.40
C GLY A 106 5.99 -21.16 0.12
N LEU A 107 4.80 -20.81 -0.38
CA LEU A 107 3.54 -21.45 0.00
C LEU A 107 3.05 -22.36 -1.12
N MET A 108 2.53 -23.52 -0.76
CA MET A 108 1.97 -24.48 -1.70
C MET A 108 0.46 -24.57 -1.51
N VAL A 109 -0.24 -24.44 -2.64
CA VAL A 109 -1.69 -24.60 -2.72
C VAL A 109 -1.96 -25.60 -3.83
N HIS A 110 -2.75 -26.63 -3.52
CA HIS A 110 -3.09 -27.68 -4.47
C HIS A 110 -4.46 -28.27 -4.14
N ASN A 111 -5.22 -28.71 -5.15
CA ASN A 111 -6.58 -29.23 -4.96
C ASN A 111 -6.61 -30.45 -4.01
N MET A 112 -5.55 -31.26 -4.01
CA MET A 112 -5.40 -32.43 -3.12
C MET A 112 -5.15 -32.09 -1.65
N LEU A 113 -4.85 -30.82 -1.33
CA LEU A 113 -4.70 -30.34 0.03
C LEU A 113 -6.04 -29.90 0.64
N GLU A 114 -7.16 -30.04 -0.08
CA GLU A 114 -8.52 -29.73 0.44
C GLU A 114 -8.63 -28.30 1.01
N GLY A 115 -7.91 -27.35 0.39
CA GLY A 115 -7.87 -25.95 0.82
C GLY A 115 -6.82 -25.62 1.88
N GLN A 116 -6.06 -26.60 2.38
CA GLN A 116 -4.93 -26.35 3.27
C GLN A 116 -3.76 -25.70 2.50
N VAL A 117 -3.12 -24.72 3.15
CA VAL A 117 -1.91 -24.06 2.65
C VAL A 117 -0.72 -24.62 3.41
N VAL A 118 0.24 -25.20 2.67
CA VAL A 118 1.42 -25.83 3.26
C VAL A 118 2.67 -25.00 2.95
N VAL A 119 3.61 -24.94 3.88
CA VAL A 119 4.92 -24.31 3.65
C VAL A 119 5.78 -25.27 2.82
N GLY A 120 6.24 -24.81 1.65
CA GLY A 120 7.09 -25.60 0.76
C GLY A 120 8.55 -25.59 1.18
N ASN A 121 9.26 -26.67 0.85
CA ASN A 121 10.70 -26.85 1.07
C ASN A 121 11.56 -26.17 -0.02
N HIS A 122 10.94 -25.59 -1.04
CA HIS A 122 11.63 -24.93 -2.14
C HIS A 122 12.14 -23.54 -1.77
N GLU A 123 13.10 -23.05 -2.55
CA GLU A 123 13.66 -21.71 -2.37
C GLU A 123 12.58 -20.63 -2.59
N LYS A 124 12.52 -19.64 -1.69
CA LYS A 124 11.55 -18.53 -1.80
C LYS A 124 12.09 -17.47 -2.76
N LEU A 125 11.30 -17.14 -3.79
CA LEU A 125 11.67 -16.13 -4.77
C LEU A 125 11.44 -14.71 -4.25
N VAL A 126 10.39 -14.53 -3.46
CA VAL A 126 10.05 -13.28 -2.75
C VAL A 126 9.65 -13.55 -1.30
N SER A 127 9.72 -12.52 -0.45
CA SER A 127 9.17 -12.61 0.91
C SER A 127 7.64 -12.72 0.86
N ARG A 128 7.07 -13.30 1.92
CA ARG A 128 5.61 -13.36 2.10
C ARG A 128 5.00 -11.95 2.10
N GLU A 129 5.66 -11.01 2.74
CA GLU A 129 5.24 -9.60 2.82
C GLU A 129 5.17 -8.95 1.45
N LEU A 130 6.21 -9.11 0.63
CA LEU A 130 6.25 -8.57 -0.73
C LEU A 130 5.13 -9.16 -1.61
N PHE A 131 4.89 -10.47 -1.48
CA PHE A 131 3.80 -11.14 -2.18
C PHE A 131 2.41 -10.62 -1.76
N LEU A 132 2.18 -10.43 -0.46
CA LEU A 132 0.91 -9.90 0.06
C LEU A 132 0.69 -8.44 -0.35
N LYS A 133 1.76 -7.63 -0.39
CA LYS A 133 1.73 -6.25 -0.88
C LYS A 133 1.31 -6.17 -2.34
N VAL A 134 1.92 -6.99 -3.21
CA VAL A 134 1.57 -7.05 -4.64
C VAL A 134 0.11 -7.43 -4.88
N ASN A 135 -0.46 -8.30 -4.04
CA ASN A 135 -1.84 -8.75 -4.19
C ASN A 135 -2.87 -7.83 -3.51
N GLY A 136 -2.46 -6.68 -2.96
CA GLY A 136 -3.39 -5.73 -2.32
C GLY A 136 -4.10 -6.32 -1.09
N ILE A 137 -3.50 -7.33 -0.45
CA ILE A 137 -4.05 -7.94 0.78
C ILE A 137 -3.66 -7.11 2.01
N LEU A 138 -2.57 -6.35 1.91
CA LEU A 138 -2.17 -5.36 2.92
C LEU A 138 -2.90 -4.01 2.73
N ASP A 139 -3.19 -3.63 1.49
CA ASP A 139 -3.93 -2.41 1.14
C ASP A 139 -5.17 -2.79 0.32
N LYS A 140 -6.33 -2.91 0.97
CA LYS A 140 -7.63 -3.08 0.28
C LYS A 140 -7.97 -1.83 -0.53
N ILE A 141 -7.42 -1.71 -1.73
CA ILE A 141 -7.98 -0.88 -2.80
C ILE A 141 -8.21 -1.78 -4.00
N SER A 142 -9.45 -2.27 -4.10
CA SER A 142 -9.90 -3.15 -5.16
C SER A 142 -9.95 -2.41 -6.50
N HIS A 143 -9.08 -2.73 -7.45
CA HIS A 143 -9.34 -2.39 -8.85
C HIS A 143 -9.03 -3.55 -9.78
N GLY A 144 -10.07 -4.38 -9.99
CA GLY A 144 -10.22 -5.16 -11.22
C GLY A 144 -10.69 -4.27 -12.36
N PHE A 145 -10.30 -4.67 -13.58
CA PHE A 145 -10.55 -4.11 -14.92
C PHE A 145 -9.36 -3.35 -15.53
N SER A 146 -8.67 -4.07 -16.43
CA SER A 146 -7.74 -3.55 -17.43
C SER A 146 -8.48 -2.61 -18.39
N LEU A 147 -8.47 -1.32 -18.10
CA LEU A 147 -8.46 -0.28 -19.13
C LEU A 147 -7.00 0.13 -19.31
N ASN A 148 -6.58 0.62 -20.47
CA ASN A 148 -5.34 1.40 -20.57
C ASN A 148 -5.41 2.50 -19.49
N GLU A 149 -4.69 2.30 -18.39
CA GLU A 149 -4.79 3.14 -17.20
C GLU A 149 -4.04 4.46 -17.39
N GLU A 150 -3.01 4.41 -18.23
CA GLU A 150 -2.04 5.47 -18.41
C GLU A 150 -2.49 6.38 -19.55
N ASN A 151 -3.03 7.56 -19.20
CA ASN A 151 -3.28 8.62 -20.16
C ASN A 151 -3.02 9.98 -19.51
N VAL A 152 -1.94 10.62 -19.98
CA VAL A 152 -1.42 11.90 -19.48
C VAL A 152 -2.41 13.06 -19.65
N HIS A 153 -3.38 12.96 -20.55
CA HIS A 153 -4.42 13.98 -20.75
C HIS A 153 -5.58 13.85 -19.75
N ILE A 154 -5.74 12.69 -19.10
CA ILE A 154 -6.78 12.46 -18.08
C ILE A 154 -6.19 11.99 -16.74
N PRO A 155 -5.18 12.70 -16.19
CA PRO A 155 -4.45 12.26 -15.00
C PRO A 155 -5.33 12.23 -13.75
N LEU A 156 -6.37 13.07 -13.65
CA LEU A 156 -7.30 13.12 -12.51
C LEU A 156 -8.39 12.02 -12.51
N LYS A 157 -8.38 11.09 -13.47
CA LYS A 157 -9.34 9.97 -13.51
C LYS A 157 -9.16 9.10 -12.26
N ARG A 158 -10.27 8.65 -11.65
CA ARG A 158 -10.31 7.88 -10.37
C ARG A 158 -9.82 8.62 -9.12
N PHE A 159 -9.02 9.67 -9.27
CA PHE A 159 -8.62 10.56 -8.17
C PHE A 159 -9.69 11.62 -7.86
N MET A 160 -10.32 12.18 -8.90
CA MET A 160 -11.43 13.13 -8.74
C MET A 160 -12.77 12.40 -8.64
N PHE A 161 -13.60 12.79 -7.68
CA PHE A 161 -14.94 12.28 -7.42
C PHE A 161 -16.00 13.27 -7.86
N CYS A 162 -17.19 12.78 -8.22
CA CYS A 162 -18.35 13.66 -8.42
C CYS A 162 -18.90 14.07 -7.05
N ALA A 163 -18.98 15.37 -6.76
CA ALA A 163 -19.50 15.86 -5.48
C ALA A 163 -20.97 15.49 -5.21
N GLU A 164 -21.75 15.19 -6.25
CA GLU A 164 -23.17 14.80 -6.09
C GLU A 164 -23.39 13.29 -5.96
N CYS A 165 -22.52 12.49 -6.56
CA CYS A 165 -22.70 11.03 -6.64
C CYS A 165 -21.69 10.25 -5.80
N GLU A 166 -20.63 10.93 -5.33
CA GLU A 166 -19.50 10.34 -4.60
C GLU A 166 -18.79 9.22 -5.36
N LYS A 167 -19.00 9.14 -6.68
CA LYS A 167 -18.34 8.18 -7.57
C LYS A 167 -17.16 8.80 -8.29
N PRO A 168 -16.08 8.03 -8.53
CA PRO A 168 -14.92 8.51 -9.27
C PRO A 168 -15.27 8.93 -10.69
N LEU A 169 -14.70 10.04 -11.13
CA LEU A 169 -14.78 10.50 -12.51
C LEU A 169 -13.96 9.59 -13.42
N SER A 170 -14.50 9.33 -14.60
CA SER A 170 -13.85 8.58 -15.66
C SER A 170 -13.49 9.51 -16.82
N GLY A 171 -12.36 9.26 -17.48
CA GLY A 171 -11.96 10.00 -18.67
C GLY A 171 -12.44 9.33 -19.97
N TYR A 172 -12.78 10.13 -20.98
CA TYR A 172 -13.05 9.66 -22.34
C TYR A 172 -12.57 10.67 -23.39
N LEU A 173 -12.27 10.20 -24.60
CA LEU A 173 -11.92 11.03 -25.75
C LEU A 173 -13.14 11.28 -26.62
N ASN A 174 -13.48 12.55 -26.85
CA ASN A 174 -14.42 12.92 -27.91
C ASN A 174 -13.68 12.91 -29.25
N ARG A 175 -13.79 11.80 -30.01
CA ARG A 175 -13.09 11.61 -31.29
C ARG A 175 -13.37 12.68 -32.34
N LYS A 176 -14.57 13.30 -32.33
CA LYS A 176 -14.91 14.34 -33.31
C LYS A 176 -14.19 15.66 -33.06
N LYS A 177 -14.02 16.01 -31.79
CA LYS A 177 -13.36 17.26 -31.38
C LYS A 177 -11.88 17.07 -31.03
N ASN A 178 -11.44 15.82 -30.93
CA ASN A 178 -10.14 15.43 -30.40
C ASN A 178 -9.84 16.03 -29.00
N ILE A 179 -10.87 16.08 -28.15
CA ILE A 179 -10.79 16.67 -26.81
C ILE A 179 -11.11 15.60 -25.75
N TYR A 180 -10.32 15.56 -24.69
CA TYR A 180 -10.55 14.70 -23.54
C TYR A 180 -11.53 15.34 -22.55
N TYR A 181 -12.34 14.50 -21.90
CA TYR A 181 -13.34 14.91 -20.92
C TYR A 181 -13.34 14.00 -19.71
N TYR A 182 -13.61 14.57 -18.54
CA TYR A 182 -13.97 13.85 -17.32
C TYR A 182 -15.48 13.78 -17.17
N LYS A 183 -16.01 12.59 -16.88
CA LYS A 183 -17.44 12.34 -16.73
C LYS A 183 -17.76 11.41 -15.57
N CYS A 184 -18.83 11.72 -14.85
CA CYS A 184 -19.41 10.81 -13.88
C CYS A 184 -20.18 9.68 -14.60
N LYS A 185 -19.98 8.43 -14.17
CA LYS A 185 -20.63 7.24 -14.76
C LYS A 185 -22.06 7.00 -14.28
N THR A 186 -22.50 7.69 -13.24
CA THR A 186 -23.86 7.53 -12.70
C THR A 186 -24.89 7.93 -13.75
N LYS A 187 -25.89 7.07 -13.98
CA LYS A 187 -27.02 7.38 -14.86
C LYS A 187 -27.73 8.64 -14.34
N ALA A 188 -28.14 9.52 -15.25
CA ALA A 188 -28.73 10.84 -14.97
C ALA A 188 -27.80 11.88 -14.31
N CYS A 189 -26.54 11.55 -13.98
CA CYS A 189 -25.59 12.58 -13.56
C CYS A 189 -25.02 13.31 -14.78
N CYS A 190 -25.25 14.62 -14.85
CA CYS A 190 -24.77 15.47 -15.94
C CYS A 190 -23.35 16.01 -15.71
N ASN A 191 -22.61 15.48 -14.73
CA ASN A 191 -21.23 15.91 -14.46
C ASN A 191 -20.29 15.48 -15.59
N ASN A 192 -19.92 16.45 -16.43
CA ASN A 192 -19.03 16.30 -17.57
C ASN A 192 -18.24 17.60 -17.76
N LYS A 193 -16.91 17.54 -17.76
CA LYS A 193 -16.01 18.70 -17.84
C LYS A 193 -14.84 18.42 -18.77
N ASN A 194 -14.40 19.42 -19.52
CA ASN A 194 -13.21 19.36 -20.36
C ASN A 194 -11.97 19.03 -19.50
N ALA A 195 -11.13 18.11 -19.98
CA ALA A 195 -10.00 17.62 -19.21
C ALA A 195 -8.93 18.69 -18.99
N ASP A 196 -8.58 19.46 -20.03
CA ASP A 196 -7.56 20.53 -19.93
C ASP A 196 -7.98 21.58 -18.91
N SER A 197 -9.25 22.02 -18.93
CA SER A 197 -9.78 22.96 -17.95
C SER A 197 -9.69 22.46 -16.51
N LEU A 198 -9.98 21.18 -16.26
CA LEU A 198 -9.88 20.61 -14.91
C LEU A 198 -8.42 20.36 -14.49
N ASN A 199 -7.55 19.97 -15.44
CA ASN A 199 -6.12 19.79 -15.22
C ASN A 199 -5.41 21.11 -14.92
N SER A 200 -5.76 22.18 -15.64
CA SER A 200 -5.25 23.54 -15.38
C SER A 200 -5.71 24.02 -14.02
N ARG A 201 -7.00 23.84 -13.67
CA ARG A 201 -7.49 24.18 -12.34
C ARG A 201 -6.77 23.40 -11.23
N PHE A 202 -6.44 22.13 -11.47
CA PHE A 202 -5.63 21.38 -10.52
C PHE A 202 -4.22 21.99 -10.41
N ALA A 203 -3.58 22.38 -11.52
CA ALA A 203 -2.30 23.08 -11.51
C ALA A 203 -2.37 24.40 -10.71
N ASP A 204 -3.43 25.19 -10.89
CA ASP A 204 -3.66 26.43 -10.13
C ASP A 204 -3.75 26.16 -8.61
N ILE A 205 -4.33 25.03 -8.21
CA ILE A 205 -4.38 24.60 -6.80
C ILE A 205 -2.97 24.26 -6.28
N LEU A 206 -2.13 23.63 -7.11
CA LEU A 206 -0.76 23.28 -6.73
C LEU A 206 0.13 24.50 -6.47
N ASP A 207 -0.14 25.62 -7.14
CA ASP A 207 0.60 26.87 -6.92
C ASP A 207 0.47 27.41 -5.49
N PHE A 208 -0.64 27.10 -4.77
CA PHE A 208 -0.79 27.49 -3.36
C PHE A 208 0.10 26.69 -2.41
N PHE A 209 0.66 25.58 -2.86
CA PHE A 209 1.56 24.72 -2.09
C PHE A 209 3.01 24.87 -2.54
N LYS A 210 3.29 25.73 -3.52
CA LYS A 210 4.60 25.90 -4.14
C LYS A 210 5.46 26.86 -3.33
N ILE A 211 6.56 26.39 -2.77
CA ILE A 211 7.51 27.23 -2.02
C ILE A 211 8.30 28.15 -2.96
N ASP A 212 8.00 29.45 -2.93
CA ASP A 212 8.73 30.53 -3.60
C ASP A 212 9.56 31.33 -2.58
N VAL A 213 10.50 30.67 -1.90
CA VAL A 213 11.32 31.30 -0.86
C VAL A 213 12.81 31.07 -1.15
N ALA A 214 13.65 32.06 -0.81
CA ALA A 214 15.10 31.94 -0.93
C ALA A 214 15.62 30.76 -0.09
N ILE A 215 16.69 30.14 -0.57
CA ILE A 215 17.29 28.92 -0.01
C ILE A 215 17.56 29.03 1.50
N ASP A 216 17.91 30.23 1.97
CA ASP A 216 18.22 30.49 3.39
C ASP A 216 17.02 30.28 4.34
N TYR A 217 15.79 30.40 3.83
CA TYR A 217 14.58 30.15 4.62
C TYR A 217 14.13 28.68 4.60
N ILE A 218 14.66 27.87 3.67
CA ILE A 218 14.30 26.45 3.56
C ILE A 218 14.78 25.69 4.79
N GLU A 219 16.00 25.96 5.29
CA GLU A 219 16.51 25.31 6.50
C GLU A 219 15.68 25.67 7.73
N LEU A 220 15.30 26.94 7.91
CA LEU A 220 14.40 27.37 8.98
C LEU A 220 13.03 26.68 8.90
N LEU A 221 12.53 26.47 7.68
CA LEU A 221 11.25 25.78 7.46
C LEU A 221 11.37 24.29 7.80
N VAL A 222 12.49 23.63 7.45
CA VAL A 222 12.77 22.23 7.84
C VAL A 222 12.76 22.09 9.36
N GLU A 223 13.49 22.96 10.06
CA GLU A 223 13.59 22.94 11.52
C GLU A 223 12.23 23.15 12.19
N GLN A 224 11.48 24.15 11.73
CA GLN A 224 10.17 24.49 12.28
C GLN A 224 9.14 23.39 12.02
N VAL A 225 9.09 22.83 10.81
CA VAL A 225 8.19 21.71 10.49
C VAL A 225 8.52 20.48 11.34
N ALA A 226 9.80 20.15 11.50
CA ALA A 226 10.22 19.04 12.34
C ALA A 226 9.84 19.28 13.81
N ALA A 227 10.03 20.49 14.34
CA ALA A 227 9.65 20.86 15.69
C ALA A 227 8.14 20.76 15.92
N THR A 228 7.32 21.32 15.03
CA THR A 228 5.85 21.25 15.11
C THR A 228 5.35 19.82 14.97
N PHE A 229 5.91 19.02 14.06
CA PHE A 229 5.55 17.61 13.93
C PHE A 229 5.85 16.84 15.22
N ASN A 230 7.02 17.08 15.83
CA ASN A 230 7.37 16.46 17.11
C ASN A 230 6.41 16.87 18.22
N GLN A 231 6.05 18.16 18.33
CA GLN A 231 5.06 18.64 19.30
C GLN A 231 3.68 17.98 19.11
N LEU A 232 3.18 17.92 17.87
CA LEU A 232 1.89 17.27 17.56
C LEU A 232 1.91 15.76 17.80
N THR A 233 3.10 15.15 17.81
CA THR A 233 3.30 13.71 18.00
C THR A 233 3.78 13.37 19.43
N GLN A 234 3.99 14.35 20.31
CA GLN A 234 4.45 14.12 21.68
C GLN A 234 3.51 13.21 22.47
N ASN A 235 2.19 13.43 22.37
CA ASN A 235 1.21 12.56 23.01
C ASN A 235 1.31 11.12 22.50
N LYS A 236 1.47 10.94 21.19
CA LYS A 236 1.67 9.62 20.58
C LYS A 236 2.98 8.96 21.01
N GLN A 237 4.03 9.75 21.28
CA GLN A 237 5.30 9.24 21.80
C GLN A 237 5.18 8.82 23.27
N ALA A 238 4.45 9.56 24.09
CA ALA A 238 4.15 9.20 25.46
C ALA A 238 3.31 7.90 25.51
N ASP A 239 2.26 7.82 24.69
CA ASP A 239 1.42 6.62 24.55
C ASP A 239 2.25 5.42 24.08
N LEU A 240 3.15 5.61 23.11
CA LEU A 240 4.03 4.56 22.61
C LEU A 240 4.99 4.06 23.69
N LEU A 241 5.56 4.97 24.49
CA LEU A 241 6.44 4.62 25.60
C LEU A 241 5.71 3.83 26.70
N GLU A 242 4.49 4.24 27.04
CA GLU A 242 3.62 3.55 28.00
C GLU A 242 3.27 2.13 27.50
N LEU A 243 3.02 2.00 26.19
CA LEU A 243 2.72 0.72 25.55
C LEU A 243 3.96 -0.19 25.45
N GLU A 244 5.14 0.37 25.16
CA GLU A 244 6.42 -0.35 25.21
C GLU A 244 6.72 -0.85 26.64
N ASN A 245 6.38 -0.07 27.67
CA ASN A 245 6.48 -0.48 29.07
C ASN A 245 5.49 -1.59 29.42
N SER A 246 4.21 -1.44 29.04
CA SER A 246 3.18 -2.47 29.22
C SER A 246 3.55 -3.79 28.54
N HIS A 247 4.14 -3.72 27.34
CA HIS A 247 4.65 -4.90 26.62
C HIS A 247 5.78 -5.60 27.37
N ARG A 248 6.68 -4.83 28.00
CA ARG A 248 7.77 -5.37 28.81
C ARG A 248 7.24 -6.05 30.08
N GLU A 249 6.23 -5.45 30.71
CA GLU A 249 5.58 -6.02 31.89
C GLU A 249 4.83 -7.31 31.59
N ILE A 250 4.02 -7.36 30.51
CA ILE A 250 3.29 -8.57 30.15
C ILE A 250 4.26 -9.70 29.77
N LYS A 251 5.36 -9.38 29.10
CA LYS A 251 6.41 -10.35 28.78
C LYS A 251 7.03 -10.95 30.06
N ARG A 252 7.36 -10.11 31.05
CA ARG A 252 7.84 -10.58 32.36
C ARG A 252 6.81 -11.43 33.10
N LYS A 253 5.51 -11.10 33.00
CA LYS A 253 4.43 -11.90 33.61
C LYS A 253 4.33 -13.29 32.96
N VAL A 254 4.50 -13.37 31.63
CA VAL A 254 4.52 -14.64 30.88
C VAL A 254 5.75 -15.46 31.28
N GLU A 255 6.95 -14.87 31.24
CA GLU A 255 8.20 -15.55 31.64
C GLU A 255 8.10 -16.11 33.06
N ARG A 256 7.62 -15.31 34.03
CA ARG A 256 7.43 -15.76 35.42
C ARG A 256 6.36 -16.86 35.56
N LEU A 257 5.32 -16.85 34.71
CA LEU A 257 4.29 -17.88 34.71
C LEU A 257 4.85 -19.21 34.19
N GLU A 258 5.68 -19.15 33.15
CA GLU A 258 6.39 -20.31 32.59
C GLU A 258 7.38 -20.90 33.59
N GLU A 259 8.21 -20.08 34.23
CA GLU A 259 9.16 -20.50 35.27
C GLU A 259 8.47 -21.22 36.42
N ARG A 260 7.41 -20.63 36.99
CA ARG A 260 6.65 -21.25 38.09
C ARG A 260 5.90 -22.53 37.68
N TYR A 261 5.59 -22.70 36.40
CA TYR A 261 5.02 -23.96 35.93
C TYR A 261 6.08 -25.05 35.78
N ILE A 262 7.30 -24.67 35.36
CA ILE A 262 8.46 -25.58 35.28
C ILE A 262 8.91 -26.03 36.68
N GLU A 263 8.85 -25.15 37.67
CA GLU A 263 9.16 -25.44 39.08
C GLU A 263 8.06 -26.26 39.80
N GLU A 264 7.02 -26.69 39.09
CA GLU A 264 5.85 -27.45 39.60
C GLU A 264 5.00 -26.71 40.66
N ASP A 265 5.21 -25.40 40.82
CA ASP A 265 4.47 -24.53 41.75
C ASP A 265 3.02 -24.23 41.30
N LEU A 266 2.63 -24.65 40.10
CA LEU A 266 1.34 -24.32 39.48
C LEU A 266 0.66 -25.54 38.86
N SER A 267 -0.65 -25.66 39.10
CA SER A 267 -1.47 -26.67 38.42
C SER A 267 -1.64 -26.36 36.93
N GLN A 268 -1.75 -27.41 36.11
CA GLN A 268 -1.90 -27.30 34.66
C GLN A 268 -3.12 -26.46 34.23
N GLU A 269 -4.20 -26.52 35.01
CA GLU A 269 -5.43 -25.76 34.78
C GLU A 269 -5.23 -24.26 35.02
N LEU A 270 -4.53 -23.90 36.10
CA LEU A 270 -4.21 -22.51 36.42
C LEU A 270 -3.23 -21.93 35.38
N TYR A 271 -2.21 -22.70 34.99
CA TYR A 271 -1.28 -22.30 33.95
C TYR A 271 -2.00 -21.98 32.64
N LYS A 272 -2.84 -22.89 32.12
CA LYS A 272 -3.59 -22.67 30.88
C LYS A 272 -4.45 -21.40 30.93
N LYS A 273 -5.19 -21.20 32.03
CA LYS A 273 -6.08 -20.04 32.21
C LYS A 273 -5.32 -18.71 32.17
N TYR A 274 -4.21 -18.61 32.90
CA TYR A 274 -3.44 -17.35 32.96
C TYR A 274 -2.55 -17.14 31.73
N HIS A 275 -2.04 -18.23 31.12
CA HIS A 275 -1.29 -18.17 29.89
C HIS A 275 -2.16 -17.66 28.74
N GLU A 276 -3.40 -18.15 28.61
CA GLU A 276 -4.34 -17.68 27.59
C GLU A 276 -4.65 -16.18 27.77
N LYS A 277 -4.97 -15.76 29.00
CA LYS A 277 -5.21 -14.35 29.34
C LYS A 277 -4.02 -13.44 28.96
N TYR A 278 -2.80 -13.79 29.39
CA TYR A 278 -1.62 -12.96 29.10
C TYR A 278 -1.22 -13.01 27.63
N SER A 279 -1.50 -14.12 26.92
CA SER A 279 -1.28 -14.24 25.48
C SER A 279 -2.21 -13.33 24.68
N GLU A 280 -3.48 -13.22 25.08
CA GLU A 280 -4.43 -12.27 24.47
C GLU A 280 -4.04 -10.82 24.72
N GLU A 281 -3.74 -10.47 25.97
CA GLU A 281 -3.28 -9.13 26.36
C GLU A 281 -1.99 -8.73 25.63
N LYS A 282 -1.02 -9.67 25.52
CA LYS A 282 0.20 -9.48 24.73
C LYS A 282 -0.10 -9.23 23.25
N LYS A 283 -0.98 -10.02 22.63
CA LYS A 283 -1.36 -9.83 21.22
C LYS A 283 -2.03 -8.48 20.98
N GLU A 284 -2.81 -8.00 21.94
CA GLU A 284 -3.46 -6.68 21.86
C GLU A 284 -2.43 -5.56 21.94
N ILE A 285 -1.52 -5.62 22.91
CA ILE A 285 -0.43 -4.66 23.06
C ILE A 285 0.48 -4.67 21.81
N GLU A 286 0.85 -5.84 21.29
CA GLU A 286 1.66 -5.97 20.07
C GLU A 286 0.96 -5.36 18.84
N ARG A 287 -0.36 -5.53 18.72
CA ARG A 287 -1.15 -4.92 17.64
C ARG A 287 -1.14 -3.39 17.72
N ASN A 288 -1.33 -2.85 18.93
CA ASN A 288 -1.35 -1.41 19.14
C ASN A 288 0.05 -0.80 18.97
N LEU A 289 1.11 -1.51 19.37
CA LEU A 289 2.49 -1.15 19.07
C LEU A 289 2.77 -1.13 17.56
N LEU A 290 2.25 -2.09 16.80
CA LEU A 290 2.39 -2.10 15.33
C LEU A 290 1.76 -0.87 14.66
N VAL A 291 0.62 -0.38 15.18
CA VAL A 291 -0.04 0.84 14.67
C VAL A 291 0.77 2.10 15.01
N LEU A 292 1.32 2.18 16.22
CA LEU A 292 2.02 3.37 16.72
C LEU A 292 3.52 3.41 16.35
N SER A 293 4.16 2.26 16.15
CA SER A 293 5.60 2.13 15.85
C SER A 293 6.00 2.45 14.42
N SER A 294 5.14 3.11 13.65
CA SER A 294 5.50 3.83 12.42
C SER A 294 6.41 5.02 12.73
N LYS A 295 7.55 4.75 13.40
CA LYS A 295 8.61 5.70 13.71
C LYS A 295 9.16 6.18 12.37
N SER A 296 8.94 7.45 12.05
CA SER A 296 9.67 8.15 11.00
C SER A 296 11.09 8.42 11.51
N SER A 297 11.91 7.37 11.57
CA SER A 297 13.34 7.45 11.92
C SER A 297 14.16 8.34 10.97
N ASN A 298 13.51 8.95 9.98
CA ASN A 298 14.06 9.91 9.05
C ASN A 298 13.16 11.15 8.87
N LEU A 299 12.39 11.59 9.89
CA LEU A 299 11.47 12.74 9.80
C LEU A 299 12.09 13.96 9.10
N VAL A 300 13.28 14.38 9.53
CA VAL A 300 13.99 15.52 8.94
C VAL A 300 14.27 15.31 7.45
N LYS A 301 14.66 14.09 7.03
CA LYS A 301 14.86 13.77 5.62
C LYS A 301 13.55 13.75 4.85
N CYS A 302 12.47 13.23 5.44
CA CYS A 302 11.14 13.24 4.83
C CYS A 302 10.61 14.66 4.63
N VAL A 303 10.82 15.54 5.63
CA VAL A 303 10.48 16.95 5.56
C VAL A 303 11.31 17.65 4.48
N ARG A 304 12.62 17.41 4.43
CA ARG A 304 13.50 17.96 3.39
C ARG A 304 13.08 17.55 1.99
N LEU A 305 12.82 16.25 1.77
CA LEU A 305 12.27 15.74 0.51
C LEU A 305 10.94 16.42 0.16
N ALA A 306 10.01 16.51 1.12
CA ALA A 306 8.72 17.13 0.89
C ALA A 306 8.85 18.62 0.49
N ILE A 307 9.80 19.35 1.09
CA ILE A 307 10.09 20.74 0.77
C ILE A 307 10.73 20.88 -0.62
N GLU A 308 11.70 20.03 -0.96
CA GLU A 308 12.28 19.96 -2.31
C GLU A 308 11.18 19.71 -3.35
N TYR A 309 10.29 18.75 -3.10
CA TYR A 309 9.13 18.49 -3.97
C TYR A 309 8.17 19.69 -4.05
N ALA A 310 7.93 20.38 -2.93
CA ALA A 310 7.08 21.58 -2.88
C ALA A 310 7.63 22.73 -3.73
N THR A 311 8.95 22.89 -3.83
CA THR A 311 9.53 23.92 -4.72
C THR A 311 9.27 23.65 -6.21
N GLN A 312 9.18 22.38 -6.61
CA GLN A 312 9.05 21.96 -8.01
C GLN A 312 7.64 21.49 -8.39
N LEU A 313 6.67 21.67 -7.50
CA LEU A 313 5.38 20.97 -7.54
C LEU A 313 4.55 21.28 -8.80
N PRO A 314 4.38 22.56 -9.22
CA PRO A 314 3.63 22.88 -10.44
C PRO A 314 4.37 22.42 -11.71
N LEU A 315 5.71 22.58 -11.73
CA LEU A 315 6.54 22.14 -12.86
C LEU A 315 6.49 20.62 -13.05
N SER A 316 6.53 19.87 -11.94
CA SER A 316 6.43 18.40 -11.93
C SER A 316 5.06 17.93 -12.40
N TRP A 317 3.99 18.67 -12.09
CA TRP A 317 2.66 18.36 -12.60
C TRP A 317 2.52 18.62 -14.10
N LEU A 318 3.09 19.71 -14.61
CA LEU A 318 3.00 20.08 -16.03
C LEU A 318 3.84 19.16 -16.92
N SER A 319 5.07 18.86 -16.50
CA SER A 319 6.04 18.07 -17.28
C SER A 319 6.04 16.57 -16.97
N GLY A 320 5.44 16.15 -15.85
CA GLY A 320 5.44 14.76 -15.40
C GLY A 320 4.62 13.82 -16.28
N ASP A 321 5.03 12.56 -16.31
CA ASP A 321 4.25 11.48 -16.90
C ASP A 321 3.01 11.13 -16.04
N TYR A 322 2.17 10.22 -16.54
CA TYR A 322 0.94 9.85 -15.84
C TYR A 322 1.22 9.33 -14.41
N HIS A 323 2.28 8.56 -14.22
CA HIS A 323 2.66 7.97 -12.93
C HIS A 323 3.12 9.03 -11.94
N THR A 324 3.97 9.95 -12.37
CA THR A 324 4.41 11.10 -11.55
C THR A 324 3.20 11.92 -11.08
N LYS A 325 2.24 12.16 -11.98
CA LYS A 325 0.99 12.87 -11.65
C LYS A 325 0.14 12.10 -10.63
N GLN A 326 0.04 10.78 -10.71
CA GLN A 326 -0.66 9.95 -9.72
C GLN A 326 0.01 9.98 -8.35
N GLN A 327 1.35 9.92 -8.31
CA GLN A 327 2.11 10.02 -7.06
C GLN A 327 1.92 11.38 -6.39
N LEU A 328 1.97 12.47 -7.17
CA LEU A 328 1.71 13.83 -6.67
C LEU A 328 0.29 13.97 -6.10
N GLN A 329 -0.71 13.45 -6.81
CA GLN A 329 -2.10 13.42 -6.38
C GLN A 329 -2.26 12.76 -5.00
N ALA A 330 -1.73 11.54 -4.85
CA ALA A 330 -1.82 10.78 -3.61
C ALA A 330 -1.01 11.41 -2.46
N LEU A 331 0.13 12.06 -2.78
CA LEU A 331 0.98 12.70 -1.80
C LEU A 331 0.30 13.92 -1.16
N LEU A 332 -0.35 14.77 -1.96
CA LEU A 332 -0.96 16.02 -1.47
C LEU A 332 -2.38 15.80 -0.93
N PHE A 333 -3.17 14.95 -1.59
CA PHE A 333 -4.58 14.72 -1.29
C PHE A 333 -4.83 13.21 -1.13
N PRO A 334 -4.47 12.61 0.03
CA PRO A 334 -4.54 11.16 0.24
C PRO A 334 -5.95 10.59 0.04
N SER A 335 -6.98 11.32 0.46
CA SER A 335 -8.39 10.96 0.28
C SER A 335 -8.97 11.35 -1.09
N GLY A 336 -8.16 11.94 -1.97
CA GLY A 336 -8.60 12.46 -3.27
C GLY A 336 -9.32 13.81 -3.18
N MET A 337 -10.03 14.14 -4.26
CA MET A 337 -10.72 15.43 -4.40
C MET A 337 -12.07 15.26 -5.07
N SER A 338 -13.04 16.13 -4.80
CA SER A 338 -14.36 16.12 -5.42
C SER A 338 -14.60 17.35 -6.29
N TYR A 339 -15.28 17.17 -7.40
CA TYR A 339 -15.67 18.22 -8.34
C TYR A 339 -17.18 18.44 -8.30
N ASP A 340 -17.57 19.65 -7.94
CA ASP A 340 -18.93 20.15 -7.94
C ASP A 340 -19.20 20.90 -9.25
N LYS A 341 -19.95 20.26 -10.14
CA LYS A 341 -20.29 20.81 -11.46
C LYS A 341 -21.24 22.00 -11.39
N LYS A 342 -22.11 22.07 -10.37
CA LYS A 342 -23.11 23.13 -10.24
C LYS A 342 -22.45 24.46 -9.90
N ASN A 343 -21.47 24.41 -8.99
CA ASN A 343 -20.75 25.59 -8.55
C ASN A 343 -19.41 25.80 -9.29
N ASP A 344 -19.05 24.89 -10.19
CA ASP A 344 -17.74 24.79 -10.83
C ASP A 344 -16.59 24.92 -9.82
N LYS A 345 -16.64 24.11 -8.76
CA LYS A 345 -15.68 24.14 -7.63
C LYS A 345 -15.06 22.77 -7.37
N VAL A 346 -13.85 22.78 -6.82
CA VAL A 346 -13.15 21.57 -6.36
C VAL A 346 -13.15 21.60 -4.83
N ARG A 347 -13.25 20.43 -4.20
CA ARG A 347 -13.19 20.27 -2.74
C ARG A 347 -12.32 19.07 -2.40
N THR A 348 -11.80 19.03 -1.19
CA THR A 348 -11.11 17.86 -0.66
C THR A 348 -11.48 17.70 0.82
N SER A 349 -11.49 16.46 1.30
CA SER A 349 -11.70 16.17 2.72
C SER A 349 -10.39 16.18 3.52
N GLU A 350 -9.25 15.99 2.86
CA GLU A 350 -7.98 15.78 3.53
C GLU A 350 -6.82 16.31 2.67
N ILE A 351 -5.95 17.08 3.32
CA ILE A 351 -4.69 17.56 2.76
C ILE A 351 -3.58 17.04 3.65
N ASN A 352 -2.49 16.60 3.03
CA ASN A 352 -1.30 16.22 3.75
C ASN A 352 -0.78 17.37 4.64
N LEU A 353 -0.59 17.08 5.93
CA LEU A 353 -0.26 18.07 6.96
C LEU A 353 1.01 18.89 6.65
N VAL A 354 2.02 18.29 6.01
CA VAL A 354 3.25 19.00 5.66
C VAL A 354 2.98 20.08 4.61
N PHE A 355 2.23 19.74 3.56
CA PHE A 355 1.86 20.70 2.51
C PHE A 355 0.89 21.76 3.02
N LEU A 356 -0.01 21.37 3.92
CA LEU A 356 -0.90 22.32 4.57
C LEU A 356 -0.12 23.37 5.39
N TYR A 357 0.89 22.93 6.16
CA TYR A 357 1.76 23.84 6.89
C TYR A 357 2.56 24.75 5.95
N ILE A 358 3.09 24.21 4.86
CA ILE A 358 3.80 24.98 3.83
C ILE A 358 2.90 26.10 3.30
N ALA A 359 1.67 25.78 2.91
CA ALA A 359 0.74 26.76 2.39
C ALA A 359 0.41 27.86 3.42
N HIS A 360 0.27 27.49 4.70
CA HIS A 360 0.08 28.46 5.79
C HIS A 360 1.31 29.36 6.00
N PHE A 361 2.51 28.80 6.00
CA PHE A 361 3.74 29.56 6.13
C PHE A 361 3.89 30.59 5.01
N GLN A 362 3.60 30.19 3.77
CA GLN A 362 3.63 31.11 2.63
C GLN A 362 2.59 32.22 2.74
N GLN A 363 1.41 31.93 3.26
CA GLN A 363 0.40 32.94 3.50
C GLN A 363 0.90 34.01 4.48
N ILE A 364 1.53 33.60 5.59
CA ILE A 364 2.11 34.51 6.59
C ILE A 364 3.18 35.38 5.92
N MET A 365 4.10 34.76 5.17
CA MET A 365 5.18 35.48 4.49
C MET A 365 4.66 36.48 3.45
N LEU A 366 3.62 36.11 2.69
CA LEU A 366 3.03 36.93 1.64
C LEU A 366 1.92 37.87 2.14
N LYS A 367 1.60 37.87 3.45
CA LYS A 367 0.51 38.64 4.08
C LYS A 367 -0.84 38.50 3.36
N LYS A 368 -1.15 37.30 2.85
CA LYS A 368 -2.42 37.05 2.15
C LYS A 368 -3.57 36.91 3.15
N GLU A 369 -4.64 37.69 2.98
CA GLU A 369 -5.79 37.66 3.89
C GLU A 369 -6.73 36.46 3.65
N ARG A 370 -6.66 35.83 2.47
CA ARG A 370 -7.54 34.73 2.08
C ARG A 370 -6.80 33.42 1.94
N GLY A 371 -7.57 32.39 2.24
CA GLY A 371 -7.46 30.94 2.03
C GLY A 371 -6.74 30.37 0.80
N ILE A 372 -7.05 29.11 0.54
CA ILE A 372 -7.05 28.55 -0.82
C ILE A 372 -8.50 28.66 -1.31
N PRO A 373 -8.88 29.75 -2.03
CA PRO A 373 -10.27 29.97 -2.44
C PRO A 373 -10.84 28.83 -3.28
N GLU A 374 -9.99 28.20 -4.10
CA GLU A 374 -10.31 27.10 -5.00
C GLU A 374 -10.78 25.86 -4.24
N LEU A 375 -10.29 25.67 -3.00
CA LEU A 375 -10.69 24.58 -2.09
C LEU A 375 -11.70 25.04 -1.03
N ASN A 376 -12.09 26.31 -1.06
CA ASN A 376 -12.98 26.92 -0.06
C ASN A 376 -12.44 26.80 1.38
N LEU A 377 -11.12 26.73 1.53
CA LEU A 377 -10.45 26.67 2.82
C LEU A 377 -10.16 28.09 3.28
N ASN A 378 -10.80 28.54 4.36
CA ASN A 378 -10.52 29.85 4.93
C ASN A 378 -9.45 29.71 6.02
N TYR A 379 -8.28 30.33 5.86
CA TYR A 379 -7.16 30.05 6.75
C TYR A 379 -7.36 30.51 8.20
N ALA A 380 -8.33 31.39 8.46
CA ALA A 380 -8.76 31.75 9.81
C ALA A 380 -9.21 30.52 10.63
N SER A 381 -9.70 29.46 9.98
CA SER A 381 -10.06 28.19 10.64
C SER A 381 -8.87 27.34 11.09
N PHE A 382 -7.65 27.62 10.61
CA PHE A 382 -6.45 26.95 11.11
C PHE A 382 -5.90 27.62 12.38
N ALA A 383 -6.24 28.89 12.63
CA ALA A 383 -5.85 29.58 13.87
C ALA A 383 -6.51 28.95 15.11
N ASP A 384 -7.72 28.38 14.98
CA ASP A 384 -8.38 27.64 16.05
C ASP A 384 -7.74 26.27 16.35
N SER A 385 -6.83 25.80 15.49
CA SER A 385 -6.07 24.55 15.68
C SER A 385 -4.67 24.78 16.26
N VAL A 386 -4.23 26.03 16.38
CA VAL A 386 -2.96 26.40 17.01
C VAL A 386 -3.30 27.01 18.36
N ALA A 387 -2.96 26.33 19.46
CA ALA A 387 -3.01 26.96 20.77
C ALA A 387 -2.16 28.23 20.70
N GLY A 388 -2.80 29.39 20.75
CA GLY A 388 -2.11 30.67 20.71
C GLY A 388 -1.20 30.78 21.93
N SER A 389 0.09 30.52 21.75
CA SER A 389 1.09 30.95 22.72
C SER A 389 1.17 32.46 22.61
N ARG A 390 0.37 33.17 23.42
CA ARG A 390 0.61 34.58 23.72
C ARG A 390 2.03 34.66 24.28
N ILE A 391 2.93 35.24 23.49
CA ILE A 391 4.16 35.83 24.04
C ILE A 391 3.66 37.08 24.76
N GLU A 392 3.46 36.98 26.07
CA GLU A 392 3.27 38.18 26.88
C GLU A 392 4.57 38.99 26.80
N LEU A 393 4.48 40.18 26.23
CA LEU A 393 5.56 41.15 26.24
C LEU A 393 5.83 41.51 27.71
N PRO A 394 7.09 41.47 28.18
CA PRO A 394 7.42 41.94 29.50
C PRO A 394 7.09 43.43 29.57
N THR A 395 6.15 43.78 30.45
CA THR A 395 5.87 45.16 30.85
C THR A 395 7.17 45.75 31.39
N SER A 396 7.81 46.57 30.56
CA SER A 396 8.87 47.47 31.02
C SER A 396 8.21 48.50 31.93
N GLY A 397 8.68 48.57 33.17
CA GLY A 397 8.16 49.50 34.16
C GLY A 397 8.36 50.96 33.77
N LEU A 398 7.41 51.78 34.21
CA LEU A 398 7.60 53.09 34.83
C LEU A 398 6.41 53.38 35.74
#